data_AF-A0A523WR56-F1
#
_entry.id   AF-A0A523WR56-F1
#
_cell.length_a   1.000
_cell.length_b   1.000
_cell.length_c   1.000
_cell.angle_alpha   90.00
_cell.angle_beta   90.00
_cell.angle_gamma   90.00
#
_symmetry.space_group_name_H-M   'P 1'
#
loop_
_entity.id
_entity.type
_entity.pdbx_description
1 polymer ?
#
loop_
_entity_poly.entity_id
_entity_poly.type
_entity_poly.pdbx_seq_one_letter_code
_entity_poly.pdbx_strand_id
1 'polypeptide(L)'
;MGNSKVAVLKTSPETVLEDYNRLAELAEMDKYLQRGKTTILKDNISWHLLYPSANSTPWQLEGTILALKDKGYDDIVDVHNDTVVTNPHKGEKFNKYDLVYKKYDIPVRFNCVPGDLNWIPYQPKGEMLVLKKIYNEGIRIPEFFIGKNIVHLPTVKT
;
A
#
# COMPACT_ATOMS: atom_id res chain seq x y z
N MET A 1 -9.55 -15.85 20.40
CA MET A 1 -9.44 -15.30 19.03
C MET A 1 -9.23 -13.80 19.19
N GLY A 2 -8.18 -13.23 18.59
CA GLY A 2 -8.05 -11.77 18.58
C GLY A 2 -9.13 -11.20 17.67
N ASN A 3 -10.02 -10.35 18.21
CA ASN A 3 -11.02 -9.69 17.40
C ASN A 3 -10.32 -8.63 16.53
N SER A 4 -10.46 -8.73 15.21
CA SER A 4 -10.02 -7.68 14.30
C SER A 4 -10.75 -6.38 14.63
N LYS A 5 -10.01 -5.27 14.74
CA LYS A 5 -10.59 -3.95 14.98
C LYS A 5 -10.89 -3.28 13.64
N VAL A 6 -12.12 -2.85 13.44
CA VAL A 6 -12.56 -2.12 12.25
C VAL A 6 -13.01 -0.73 12.69
N ALA A 7 -12.45 0.31 12.07
CA ALA A 7 -12.86 1.68 12.25
C ALA A 7 -13.53 2.18 10.96
N VAL A 8 -14.64 2.90 11.11
CA VAL A 8 -15.37 3.51 9.99
C VAL A 8 -15.73 4.93 10.41
N LEU A 9 -15.44 5.89 9.54
CA LEU A 9 -15.76 7.30 9.75
C LEU A 9 -16.55 7.84 8.56
N LYS A 10 -17.56 8.65 8.85
CA LYS A 10 -18.16 9.53 7.84
C LYS A 10 -17.27 10.76 7.74
N THR A 11 -16.89 11.12 6.53
CA THR A 11 -15.96 12.22 6.24
C THR A 11 -16.61 13.26 5.32
N SER A 12 -15.99 14.43 5.21
CA SER A 12 -16.31 15.46 4.22
C SER A 12 -15.04 15.94 3.52
N PRO A 13 -15.14 16.59 2.34
CA PRO A 13 -13.96 17.09 1.62
C PRO A 13 -13.07 18.01 2.45
N GLU A 14 -13.64 18.76 3.40
CA GLU A 14 -12.95 19.72 4.25
C GLU A 14 -12.11 19.07 5.35
N THR A 15 -12.42 17.84 5.75
CA THR A 15 -11.78 17.15 6.89
C THR A 15 -11.14 15.82 6.52
N VAL A 16 -11.12 15.46 5.24
CA VAL A 16 -10.77 14.10 4.80
C VAL A 16 -9.36 13.69 5.22
N LEU A 17 -8.41 14.61 5.27
CA LEU A 17 -7.03 14.31 5.67
C LEU A 17 -6.92 14.07 7.19
N GLU A 18 -7.57 14.91 7.98
CA GLU A 18 -7.66 14.77 9.44
C GLU A 18 -8.40 13.49 9.82
N ASP A 19 -9.45 13.14 9.07
CA ASP A 19 -10.23 11.94 9.28
C ASP A 19 -9.40 10.67 9.07
N TYR A 20 -8.41 10.67 8.16
CA TYR A 20 -7.47 9.53 8.03
C TYR A 20 -6.57 9.38 9.27
N ASN A 21 -6.11 10.46 9.87
CA ASN A 21 -5.34 10.37 11.10
C ASN A 21 -6.21 9.81 12.24
N ARG A 22 -7.43 10.34 12.40
CA ARG A 22 -8.40 9.81 13.37
C ARG A 22 -8.72 8.34 13.11
N LEU A 23 -8.84 7.93 11.84
CA LEU A 23 -9.08 6.54 11.47
C LEU A 23 -7.91 5.64 11.92
N ALA A 24 -6.68 6.09 11.73
CA ALA A 24 -5.48 5.36 12.14
C ALA A 24 -5.39 5.20 13.67
N GLU A 25 -5.83 6.20 14.44
CA GLU A 25 -5.95 6.11 15.91
C GLU A 25 -7.02 5.10 16.33
N LEU A 26 -8.23 5.22 15.76
CA LEU A 26 -9.34 4.32 16.08
C LEU A 26 -9.00 2.86 15.73
N ALA A 27 -8.30 2.64 14.62
CA ALA A 27 -7.82 1.34 14.19
C ALA A 27 -6.59 0.82 14.95
N GLU A 28 -6.03 1.62 15.87
CA GLU A 28 -4.82 1.31 16.63
C GLU A 28 -3.60 1.00 15.73
N MET A 29 -3.44 1.74 14.63
CA MET A 29 -2.38 1.51 13.64
C MET A 29 -1.00 1.35 14.29
N ASP A 30 -0.69 2.18 15.28
CA ASP A 30 0.61 2.20 15.95
C ASP A 30 0.92 0.94 16.79
N LYS A 31 -0.11 0.18 17.15
CA LYS A 31 0.05 -1.08 17.90
C LYS A 31 0.51 -2.22 17.00
N TYR A 32 0.22 -2.14 15.70
CA TYR A 32 0.43 -3.23 14.75
C TYR A 32 1.60 -3.00 13.80
N LEU A 33 1.94 -1.74 13.51
CA LEU A 33 3.14 -1.41 12.73
C LEU A 33 4.38 -1.50 13.61
N GLN A 34 5.46 -2.05 13.06
CA GLN A 34 6.73 -2.17 13.77
C GLN A 34 7.51 -0.84 13.70
N ARG A 35 7.88 -0.30 14.85
CA ARG A 35 8.73 0.89 14.95
C ARG A 35 10.12 0.67 14.35
N GLY A 36 10.69 1.71 13.75
CA GLY A 36 12.02 1.69 13.14
C GLY A 36 12.15 0.81 11.90
N LYS A 37 11.03 0.36 11.31
CA LYS A 37 10.98 -0.36 10.04
C LYS A 37 10.42 0.54 8.95
N THR A 38 10.97 0.43 7.75
CA THR A 38 10.39 1.01 6.54
C THR A 38 8.94 0.57 6.40
N THR A 39 8.06 1.50 6.04
CA THR A 39 6.65 1.24 5.76
C THR A 39 6.38 1.33 4.27
N ILE A 40 6.04 0.20 3.68
CA ILE A 40 5.59 0.13 2.29
C ILE A 40 4.14 0.61 2.22
N LEU A 41 3.90 1.64 1.43
CA LEU A 41 2.56 1.94 0.94
C LEU A 41 2.28 1.06 -0.27
N LYS A 42 1.12 0.39 -0.22
CA LYS A 42 0.62 -0.40 -1.33
C LYS A 42 -0.71 0.16 -1.78
N ASP A 43 -0.63 1.19 -2.61
CA ASP A 43 -1.74 1.74 -3.35
C ASP A 43 -2.35 0.69 -4.31
N ASN A 44 -3.57 0.95 -4.75
CA ASN A 44 -4.30 0.09 -5.68
C ASN A 44 -4.61 0.87 -6.96
N ILE A 45 -3.95 0.49 -8.06
CA ILE A 45 -4.27 0.99 -9.41
C ILE A 45 -4.83 -0.18 -10.23
N SER A 46 -6.14 -0.32 -10.25
CA SER A 46 -6.83 -1.32 -11.07
C SER A 46 -6.92 -0.91 -12.55
N TRP A 47 -6.96 0.39 -12.81
CA TRP A 47 -6.85 0.94 -14.16
C TRP A 47 -6.01 2.21 -14.12
N HIS A 48 -5.13 2.39 -15.10
CA HIS A 48 -4.19 3.52 -15.06
C HIS A 48 -4.88 4.89 -15.21
N LEU A 49 -6.14 4.95 -15.66
CA LEU A 49 -6.96 6.17 -15.66
C LEU A 49 -7.58 6.43 -14.28
N LEU A 50 -7.91 7.70 -13.99
CA LEU A 50 -8.54 8.07 -12.72
C LEU A 50 -9.98 7.56 -12.65
N TYR A 51 -10.18 6.50 -11.87
CA TYR A 51 -11.48 5.95 -11.51
C TYR A 51 -11.56 5.81 -9.99
N PRO A 52 -12.15 6.78 -9.27
CA PRO A 52 -12.13 6.82 -7.81
C PRO A 52 -12.70 5.57 -7.11
N SER A 53 -13.63 4.84 -7.74
CA SER A 53 -14.19 3.60 -7.20
C SER A 53 -13.41 2.34 -7.59
N ALA A 54 -12.35 2.47 -8.40
CA ALA A 54 -11.50 1.36 -8.82
C ALA A 54 -10.07 1.45 -8.28
N ASN A 55 -9.59 2.67 -8.00
CA ASN A 55 -8.24 2.95 -7.56
C ASN A 55 -8.24 3.56 -6.15
N SER A 56 -7.08 3.57 -5.48
CA SER A 56 -6.88 4.44 -4.32
C SER A 56 -7.05 5.90 -4.75
N THR A 57 -7.47 6.77 -3.85
CA THR A 57 -7.63 8.20 -4.17
C THR A 57 -6.40 8.98 -3.71
N PRO A 58 -6.04 10.11 -4.37
CA PRO A 58 -4.86 10.88 -3.96
C PRO A 58 -4.98 11.40 -2.52
N TRP A 59 -6.18 11.75 -2.05
CA TRP A 59 -6.41 12.15 -0.66
C TRP A 59 -6.35 10.97 0.33
N GLN A 60 -6.67 9.74 -0.10
CA GLN A 60 -6.43 8.54 0.71
C GLN A 60 -4.94 8.28 0.91
N LEU A 61 -4.17 8.42 -0.18
CA LEU A 61 -2.72 8.26 -0.16
C LEU A 61 -2.07 9.34 0.73
N GLU A 62 -2.43 10.60 0.52
CA GLU A 62 -1.96 11.74 1.31
C GLU A 62 -2.35 11.62 2.79
N GLY A 63 -3.62 11.32 3.08
CA GLY A 63 -4.09 11.14 4.47
C GLY A 63 -3.37 10.00 5.18
N THR A 64 -3.07 8.90 4.47
CA THR A 64 -2.30 7.78 5.04
C THR A 64 -0.85 8.19 5.33
N ILE A 65 -0.20 8.90 4.41
CA ILE A 65 1.17 9.42 4.60
C ILE A 65 1.22 10.34 5.84
N LEU A 66 0.27 11.27 5.95
CA LEU A 66 0.19 12.18 7.09
C LEU A 66 -0.03 11.42 8.40
N ALA A 67 -0.94 10.44 8.42
CA ALA A 67 -1.20 9.63 9.61
C ALA A 67 0.03 8.79 10.03
N LEU A 68 0.82 8.29 9.08
CA LEU A 68 2.07 7.57 9.36
C LEU A 68 3.12 8.51 9.94
N LYS A 69 3.35 9.67 9.30
CA LYS A 69 4.33 10.67 9.74
C LYS A 69 3.98 11.25 11.10
N ASP A 70 2.71 11.59 11.36
CA ASP A 70 2.23 12.07 12.66
C ASP A 70 2.54 11.09 13.80
N LYS A 71 2.50 9.78 13.50
CA LYS A 71 2.84 8.75 14.47
C LYS A 71 4.33 8.47 14.53
N GLY A 72 5.18 9.05 13.69
CA GLY A 72 6.64 8.85 13.68
C GLY A 72 7.11 7.67 12.82
N TYR A 73 6.36 7.33 11.77
CA TYR A 73 6.81 6.39 10.72
C TYR A 73 7.30 7.20 9.51
N ASP A 74 8.52 7.72 9.60
CA ASP A 74 9.07 8.63 8.58
C ASP A 74 9.70 7.92 7.38
N ASP A 75 10.19 6.69 7.57
CA ASP A 75 10.76 5.87 6.50
C ASP A 75 9.62 5.17 5.73
N ILE A 76 9.05 5.90 4.77
CA ILE A 76 7.92 5.47 3.93
C ILE A 76 8.42 5.29 2.50
N VAL A 77 7.97 4.23 1.83
CA VAL A 77 8.23 3.97 0.42
C VAL A 77 6.95 3.48 -0.24
N ASP A 78 6.63 3.96 -1.44
CA ASP A 78 5.56 3.38 -2.23
C ASP A 78 6.10 2.29 -3.17
N VAL A 79 5.35 1.20 -3.34
CA VAL A 79 5.74 0.13 -4.25
C VAL A 79 4.62 -0.21 -5.22
N HIS A 80 4.81 0.14 -6.49
CA HIS A 80 3.87 -0.19 -7.56
C HIS A 80 4.10 -1.59 -8.14
N ASN A 81 3.05 -2.11 -8.76
CA ASN A 81 3.08 -3.28 -9.64
C ASN A 81 2.35 -2.96 -10.95
N ASP A 82 2.61 -3.75 -11.99
CA ASP A 82 1.82 -3.75 -13.19
C ASP A 82 0.74 -4.83 -13.13
N THR A 83 -0.22 -4.72 -14.04
CA THR A 83 -1.19 -5.77 -14.33
C THR A 83 -1.45 -5.76 -15.84
N VAL A 84 -2.24 -6.72 -16.34
CA VAL A 84 -2.64 -6.76 -17.75
C VAL A 84 -3.37 -5.50 -18.25
N VAL A 85 -3.88 -4.66 -17.34
CA VAL A 85 -4.59 -3.41 -17.67
C VAL A 85 -3.97 -2.16 -17.02
N THR A 86 -2.89 -2.32 -16.25
CA THR A 86 -2.25 -1.23 -15.50
C THR A 86 -0.81 -1.02 -15.95
N ASN A 87 -0.52 0.18 -16.46
CA ASN A 87 0.84 0.68 -16.55
C ASN A 87 1.10 1.59 -15.33
N PRO A 88 2.02 1.23 -14.41
CA PRO A 88 2.15 1.93 -13.13
C PRO A 88 2.62 3.38 -13.29
N HIS A 89 3.59 3.65 -14.18
CA HIS A 89 4.06 5.02 -14.46
C HIS A 89 2.96 5.94 -14.99
N LYS A 90 2.07 5.43 -15.86
CA LYS A 90 0.88 6.19 -16.30
C LYS A 90 -0.11 6.34 -15.16
N GLY A 91 -0.30 5.28 -14.38
CA GLY A 91 -1.18 5.22 -13.23
C GLY A 91 -0.88 6.32 -12.23
N GLU A 92 0.38 6.47 -11.81
CA GLU A 92 0.83 7.53 -10.91
C GLU A 92 0.41 8.91 -11.40
N LYS A 93 0.75 9.24 -12.65
CA LYS A 93 0.49 10.56 -13.24
C LYS A 93 -0.99 10.87 -13.42
N PHE A 94 -1.77 9.89 -13.85
CA PHE A 94 -3.19 10.08 -14.12
C PHE A 94 -4.03 10.09 -12.84
N ASN A 95 -3.62 9.33 -11.81
CA ASN A 95 -4.27 9.32 -10.50
C ASN A 95 -3.72 10.39 -9.53
N LYS A 96 -2.74 11.19 -9.98
CA LYS A 96 -2.12 12.31 -9.21
C LYS A 96 -1.29 11.85 -8.01
N TYR A 97 -0.84 10.60 -8.00
CA TYR A 97 0.01 10.11 -6.93
C TYR A 97 1.42 10.70 -7.02
N ASP A 98 1.92 10.93 -8.23
CA ASP A 98 3.20 11.60 -8.48
C ASP A 98 3.31 12.96 -7.77
N LEU A 99 2.22 13.73 -7.73
CA LEU A 99 2.14 14.99 -7.02
C LEU A 99 2.22 14.82 -5.50
N VAL A 100 1.56 13.78 -4.96
CA VAL A 100 1.58 13.46 -3.53
C VAL A 100 2.98 12.98 -3.13
N TYR A 101 3.57 12.06 -3.88
CA TYR A 101 4.92 11.55 -3.60
C TYR A 101 5.94 12.68 -3.60
N LYS A 102 5.89 13.56 -4.60
CA LYS A 102 6.77 14.73 -4.68
C LYS A 102 6.55 15.70 -3.52
N LYS A 103 5.31 15.91 -3.07
CA LYS A 103 4.99 16.83 -1.97
C LYS A 103 5.59 16.36 -0.63
N TYR A 104 5.71 15.05 -0.44
CA TYR A 104 6.12 14.45 0.84
C TYR A 104 7.45 13.69 0.78
N ASP A 105 8.17 13.83 -0.34
CA ASP A 105 9.45 13.15 -0.65
C ASP A 105 9.38 11.63 -0.47
N ILE A 106 8.29 11.00 -0.95
CA ILE A 106 8.10 9.56 -0.86
C ILE A 106 8.84 8.87 -2.03
N PRO A 107 9.84 8.02 -1.77
CA PRO A 107 10.47 7.22 -2.81
C PRO A 107 9.49 6.20 -3.39
N VAL A 108 9.62 5.94 -4.69
CA VAL A 108 8.77 5.00 -5.42
C VAL A 108 9.64 3.87 -5.96
N ARG A 109 9.18 2.63 -5.80
CA ARG A 109 9.80 1.42 -6.37
C ARG A 109 8.77 0.65 -7.19
N PHE A 110 9.24 -0.16 -8.11
CA PHE A 110 8.40 -0.97 -8.99
C PHE A 110 8.78 -2.44 -8.86
N ASN A 111 7.86 -3.27 -8.39
CA ASN A 111 8.12 -4.71 -8.35
C ASN A 111 7.99 -5.39 -9.73
N CYS A 112 7.66 -4.64 -10.78
CA CYS A 112 7.47 -5.12 -12.14
C CYS A 112 8.55 -4.62 -13.11
N VAL A 113 9.43 -3.70 -12.68
CA VAL A 113 10.51 -3.17 -13.53
C VAL A 113 11.77 -4.01 -13.28
N PRO A 114 12.33 -4.64 -14.34
CA PRO A 114 13.59 -5.38 -14.21
C PRO A 114 14.71 -4.50 -13.63
N GLY A 115 15.38 -4.99 -12.60
CA GLY A 115 16.49 -4.30 -11.94
C GLY A 115 16.10 -3.35 -10.81
N ASP A 116 14.81 -3.08 -10.58
CA ASP A 116 14.37 -2.27 -9.44
C ASP A 116 14.31 -3.12 -8.16
N LEU A 117 13.48 -4.17 -8.16
CA LEU A 117 13.33 -5.09 -7.04
C LEU A 117 13.64 -6.53 -7.47
N ASN A 118 14.45 -7.23 -6.68
CA ASN A 118 14.76 -8.64 -6.92
C ASN A 118 13.64 -9.53 -6.40
N TRP A 119 13.18 -10.46 -7.24
CA TRP A 119 12.26 -11.52 -6.84
C TRP A 119 13.03 -12.76 -6.46
N ILE A 120 12.88 -13.22 -5.22
CA ILE A 120 13.60 -14.38 -4.69
C ILE A 120 12.63 -15.53 -4.42
N PRO A 121 13.08 -16.79 -4.52
CA PRO A 121 12.31 -17.94 -4.05
C PRO A 121 11.94 -17.76 -2.57
N TYR A 122 10.70 -18.08 -2.24
CA TYR A 122 10.17 -17.99 -0.89
C TYR A 122 9.46 -19.27 -0.51
N GLN A 123 9.86 -19.83 0.62
CA GLN A 123 9.19 -20.97 1.23
C GLN A 123 8.25 -20.48 2.34
N PRO A 124 6.92 -20.59 2.17
CA PRO A 124 5.98 -20.24 3.22
C PRO A 124 6.22 -21.09 4.48
N LYS A 125 6.14 -20.44 5.65
CA LYS A 125 6.30 -21.10 6.95
C LYS A 125 5.12 -22.01 7.31
N GLY A 126 3.95 -21.73 6.75
CA GLY A 126 2.73 -22.50 6.96
C GLY A 126 2.38 -23.39 5.77
N GLU A 127 1.48 -24.34 5.99
CA GLU A 127 0.93 -25.16 4.91
C GLU A 127 0.06 -24.31 3.98
N MET A 128 0.35 -24.38 2.68
CA MET A 128 -0.41 -23.67 1.66
C MET A 128 -1.46 -24.60 1.04
N LEU A 129 -2.75 -24.25 1.15
CA LEU A 129 -3.87 -25.08 0.67
C LEU A 129 -3.82 -25.32 -0.85
N VAL A 130 -3.79 -24.25 -1.64
CA VAL A 130 -3.87 -24.31 -3.11
C VAL A 130 -2.66 -23.69 -3.80
N LEU A 131 -1.91 -22.81 -3.13
CA LEU A 131 -0.85 -22.04 -3.78
C LEU A 131 0.25 -22.93 -4.39
N LYS A 132 0.56 -24.10 -3.80
CA LYS A 132 1.52 -25.05 -4.39
C LYS A 132 1.08 -25.63 -5.74
N LYS A 133 -0.23 -25.70 -6.00
CA LYS A 133 -0.77 -26.18 -7.28
C LYS A 133 -0.76 -25.07 -8.34
N ILE A 134 -1.02 -23.83 -7.93
CA ILE A 134 -1.02 -22.65 -8.80
C ILE A 134 0.42 -22.25 -9.15
N TYR A 135 1.29 -22.18 -8.15
CA TYR A 135 2.71 -21.85 -8.27
C TYR A 135 3.54 -23.14 -8.18
N ASN A 136 3.33 -24.03 -9.15
CA ASN A 136 4.00 -25.33 -9.22
C ASN A 136 5.54 -25.22 -9.37
N GLU A 137 6.04 -24.12 -9.92
CA GLU A 137 7.47 -23.80 -10.04
C GLU A 137 8.06 -23.12 -8.78
N GLY A 138 7.27 -22.99 -7.71
CA GLY A 138 7.66 -22.33 -6.47
C GLY A 138 7.15 -20.89 -6.38
N ILE A 139 7.02 -20.41 -5.14
CA ILE A 139 6.55 -19.07 -4.85
C ILE A 139 7.75 -18.13 -4.83
N ARG A 140 7.61 -16.98 -5.49
CA ARG A 140 8.61 -15.91 -5.42
C ARG A 140 7.97 -14.67 -4.83
N ILE A 141 8.75 -13.90 -4.06
CA ILE A 141 8.35 -12.61 -3.52
C ILE A 141 9.45 -11.58 -3.77
N PRO A 142 9.14 -10.27 -3.78
CA PRO A 142 10.18 -9.26 -3.84
C PRO A 142 10.95 -9.25 -2.51
N GLU A 143 12.27 -9.43 -2.56
CA GLU A 143 13.11 -9.48 -1.36
C GLU A 143 12.94 -8.24 -0.48
N PHE A 144 12.66 -7.10 -1.13
CA PHE A 144 12.57 -5.79 -0.50
C PHE A 144 11.48 -5.74 0.59
N PHE A 145 10.46 -6.59 0.49
CA PHE A 145 9.32 -6.61 1.40
C PHE A 145 9.66 -7.27 2.74
N ILE A 146 10.72 -8.07 2.80
CA ILE A 146 11.09 -8.81 4.00
C ILE A 146 11.49 -7.83 5.11
N GLY A 147 10.86 -7.99 6.28
CA GLY A 147 11.17 -7.21 7.48
C GLY A 147 10.64 -5.77 7.47
N LYS A 148 9.76 -5.41 6.52
CA LYS A 148 9.10 -4.10 6.43
C LYS A 148 7.65 -4.18 6.88
N ASN A 149 7.12 -3.03 7.28
CA ASN A 149 5.68 -2.85 7.40
C ASN A 149 5.07 -2.74 6.00
N ILE A 150 3.79 -3.08 5.87
CA ILE A 150 3.01 -2.81 4.66
C ILE A 150 1.62 -2.31 5.03
N VAL A 151 1.23 -1.18 4.44
CA VAL A 151 -0.11 -0.59 4.56
C VAL A 151 -0.75 -0.67 3.19
N HIS A 152 -1.80 -1.49 3.09
CA HIS A 152 -2.57 -1.64 1.87
C HIS A 152 -3.67 -0.58 1.81
N LEU A 153 -3.86 0.02 0.63
CA LEU A 153 -4.94 0.97 0.35
C LEU A 153 -5.93 0.37 -0.65
N PRO A 154 -6.60 -0.76 -0.32
CA PRO A 154 -7.48 -1.42 -1.26
C PRO A 154 -8.73 -0.57 -1.54
N THR A 155 -9.31 -0.77 -2.72
CA THR A 155 -10.64 -0.27 -3.04
C THR A 155 -11.63 -1.42 -2.97
N VAL A 156 -12.70 -1.28 -2.19
CA VAL A 156 -13.80 -2.25 -2.17
C VAL A 156 -14.68 -2.00 -3.38
N LYS A 157 -14.76 -2.99 -4.27
CA LYS A 157 -15.64 -2.99 -5.44
C LYS A 157 -16.84 -3.86 -5.11
N THR A 158 -18.05 -3.33 -5.27
CA THR A 158 -19.32 -4.05 -5.10
C THR A 158 -19.90 -4.45 -6.45
#